data_AF-A0A6J4XMD3-F1
#
_entry.id   AF-A0A6J4XMD3-F1
#
_cell.length_a   1.000
_cell.length_b   1.000
_cell.length_c   1.000
_cell.angle_alpha   90.00
_cell.angle_beta   90.00
_cell.angle_gamma   90.00
#
_symmetry.space_group_name_H-M   'P 1'
#
loop_
_entity.id
_entity.type
_entity.pdbx_description
1 polymer ?
#
loop_
_entity_poly.entity_id
_entity_poly.type
_entity_poly.pdbx_seq_one_letter_code
_entity_poly.pdbx_strand_id
1 'polypeptide(L)'
;MEGEQSPSISPYKFALNSSAIKMALKITLKPDERMIIGGAVVTNKNSFGCNLLVENNVPILRQKDILSEDQADSPCRKIYFVIQLMYIDDENLQTYHNTYWDLIRDVVQASPRMTGLIDAISEHILSQRYYQALKDAKKLITYEQEVISCVQ
;
A
#
# COMPACT_ATOMS: atom_id res chain seq x y z
N MET A 1 55.88 -20.50 -11.54
CA MET A 1 54.82 -21.22 -12.24
C MET A 1 53.87 -21.69 -11.16
N GLU A 2 52.90 -20.83 -10.85
CA GLU A 2 51.47 -21.07 -11.18
C GLU A 2 50.85 -22.05 -10.17
N GLY A 3 49.82 -21.73 -9.39
CA GLY A 3 48.97 -20.55 -9.29
C GLY A 3 48.04 -20.76 -8.10
N GLU A 4 47.62 -19.67 -7.49
CA GLU A 4 46.58 -19.64 -6.46
C GLU A 4 45.26 -20.22 -7.00
N GLN A 5 44.58 -21.04 -6.20
CA GLN A 5 43.14 -21.22 -6.33
C GLN A 5 42.51 -21.36 -4.95
N SER A 6 42.14 -20.19 -4.44
CA SER A 6 41.25 -19.93 -3.31
C SER A 6 39.92 -20.66 -3.49
N PRO A 7 39.28 -21.14 -2.40
CA PRO A 7 37.96 -21.75 -2.49
C PRO A 7 36.92 -20.68 -2.83
N SER A 8 36.22 -20.81 -3.96
CA SER A 8 35.10 -19.95 -4.35
C SER A 8 33.86 -20.26 -3.50
N ILE A 9 33.85 -19.79 -2.26
CA ILE A 9 32.63 -19.75 -1.46
C ILE A 9 31.84 -18.54 -1.93
N SER A 10 30.81 -18.81 -2.76
CA SER A 10 29.83 -17.81 -3.17
C SER A 10 29.22 -17.12 -1.94
N PRO A 11 29.20 -15.77 -1.87
CA PRO A 11 28.69 -15.03 -0.71
C PRO A 11 27.17 -15.12 -0.53
N TYR A 12 26.44 -15.79 -1.44
CA TYR A 12 24.98 -15.83 -1.46
C TYR A 12 24.38 -17.08 -0.79
N LYS A 13 25.03 -17.62 0.25
CA LYS A 13 24.40 -18.61 1.13
C LYS A 13 23.45 -17.90 2.10
N PHE A 14 22.46 -17.20 1.55
CA PHE A 14 21.33 -16.68 2.32
C PHE A 14 20.58 -17.88 2.89
N ALA A 15 20.58 -17.96 4.21
CA ALA A 15 19.82 -18.93 4.98
C ALA A 15 18.31 -18.66 4.79
N LEU A 16 17.75 -19.13 3.67
CA LEU A 16 16.31 -19.28 3.54
C LEU A 16 15.92 -20.52 4.32
N ASN A 17 15.61 -20.32 5.59
CA ASN A 17 15.01 -21.34 6.44
C ASN A 17 13.78 -21.91 5.72
N SER A 18 13.74 -23.23 5.52
CA SER A 18 12.66 -23.97 4.85
C SER A 18 11.26 -23.76 5.48
N SER A 19 11.17 -23.12 6.64
CA SER A 19 9.92 -22.73 7.30
C SER A 19 9.34 -21.38 6.79
N ALA A 20 10.11 -20.58 6.03
CA ALA A 20 9.67 -19.29 5.47
C ALA A 20 8.91 -19.42 4.15
N ILE A 21 8.99 -20.58 3.48
CA ILE A 21 8.32 -20.88 2.19
C ILE A 21 6.78 -20.83 2.31
N LYS A 22 6.23 -20.79 3.53
CA LYS A 22 4.78 -20.79 3.76
C LYS A 22 4.07 -19.48 3.40
N MET A 23 4.78 -18.40 3.07
CA MET A 23 4.18 -17.07 2.78
C MET A 23 4.72 -16.39 1.51
N ALA A 24 5.24 -17.15 0.55
CA ALA A 24 5.64 -16.55 -0.72
C ALA A 24 4.41 -16.08 -1.51
N LEU A 25 4.29 -14.76 -1.72
CA LEU A 25 3.17 -14.16 -2.44
C LEU A 25 3.49 -14.18 -3.94
N LYS A 26 2.77 -15.01 -4.69
CA LYS A 26 2.88 -15.07 -6.16
C LYS A 26 2.01 -13.99 -6.79
N ILE A 27 2.63 -13.13 -7.60
CA ILE A 27 1.96 -12.01 -8.25
C ILE A 27 2.19 -12.09 -9.75
N THR A 28 1.12 -11.85 -10.52
CA THR A 28 1.23 -11.66 -11.96
C THR A 28 1.05 -10.17 -12.29
N LEU A 29 2.03 -9.62 -13.01
CA LEU A 29 2.03 -8.27 -13.57
C LEU A 29 1.70 -8.36 -15.06
N LYS A 30 0.66 -7.66 -15.50
CA LYS A 30 0.32 -7.54 -16.93
C LYS A 30 1.37 -6.69 -17.67
N PRO A 31 1.42 -6.74 -19.02
CA PRO A 31 2.23 -5.81 -19.81
C PRO A 31 1.92 -4.36 -19.43
N ASP A 32 2.96 -3.56 -19.25
CA ASP A 32 2.91 -2.14 -18.85
C ASP A 32 2.24 -1.83 -17.49
N GLU A 33 1.89 -2.86 -16.70
CA GLU A 33 1.37 -2.67 -15.34
C GLU A 33 2.50 -2.27 -14.37
N ARG A 34 2.18 -1.36 -13.45
CA ARG A 34 3.07 -0.90 -12.37
C ARG A 34 2.58 -1.37 -11.00
N MET A 35 3.51 -1.51 -10.06
CA MET A 35 3.24 -1.74 -8.65
C MET A 35 4.33 -1.12 -7.79
N ILE A 36 4.01 -0.90 -6.51
CA ILE A 36 4.96 -0.53 -5.47
C ILE A 36 5.21 -1.76 -4.60
N ILE A 37 6.47 -2.05 -4.32
CA ILE A 37 6.92 -3.07 -3.37
C ILE A 37 7.91 -2.40 -2.41
N GLY A 38 7.52 -2.19 -1.15
CA GLY A 38 8.39 -1.62 -0.11
C GLY A 38 9.02 -0.28 -0.51
N GLY A 39 8.25 0.60 -1.16
CA GLY A 39 8.72 1.89 -1.67
C GLY A 39 9.35 1.84 -3.07
N ALA A 40 9.74 0.67 -3.58
CA ALA A 40 10.26 0.54 -4.94
C ALA A 40 9.12 0.43 -5.97
N VAL A 41 9.19 1.22 -7.04
CA VAL A 41 8.22 1.13 -8.16
C VAL A 41 8.71 0.12 -9.18
N VAL A 42 7.99 -0.99 -9.32
CA VAL A 42 8.25 -2.06 -10.30
C VAL A 42 7.29 -1.89 -11.47
N THR A 43 7.83 -1.83 -12.69
CA THR A 43 7.04 -1.71 -13.93
C THR A 43 7.40 -2.85 -14.87
N ASN A 44 6.40 -3.59 -15.35
CA ASN A 44 6.64 -4.60 -16.38
C ASN A 44 6.71 -3.93 -17.76
N LYS A 45 7.92 -3.78 -18.30
CA LYS A 45 8.15 -3.25 -19.66
C LYS A 45 8.17 -4.32 -20.75
N ASN A 46 7.80 -5.56 -20.43
CA ASN A 46 7.69 -6.63 -21.40
C ASN A 46 6.30 -6.66 -22.04
N SER A 47 6.22 -7.08 -23.30
CA SER A 47 4.98 -7.31 -24.04
C SER A 47 4.14 -8.45 -23.48
N PHE A 48 4.69 -9.29 -22.59
CA PHE A 48 4.02 -10.41 -21.94
C PHE A 48 3.91 -10.23 -20.43
N GLY A 49 2.97 -10.96 -19.81
CA GLY A 49 2.80 -10.94 -18.36
C GLY A 49 4.00 -11.56 -17.64
N CYS A 50 4.45 -10.92 -16.55
CA CYS A 50 5.55 -11.40 -15.71
C CYS A 50 5.00 -11.99 -14.40
N ASN A 51 5.56 -13.13 -13.97
CA ASN A 51 5.28 -13.69 -12.65
C ASN A 51 6.41 -13.30 -11.70
N LEU A 52 6.05 -12.59 -10.64
CA LEU A 52 6.93 -12.21 -9.55
C LEU A 52 6.59 -13.05 -8.32
N LEU A 53 7.62 -13.54 -7.63
CA LEU A 53 7.47 -14.22 -6.36
C LEU A 53 8.12 -13.34 -5.29
N VAL A 54 7.32 -12.92 -4.32
CA VAL A 54 7.80 -12.12 -3.19
C VAL A 54 7.82 -13.03 -1.97
N GLU A 55 9.02 -13.38 -1.51
CA GLU A 55 9.22 -14.35 -0.42
C GLU A 55 9.23 -13.71 0.98
N ASN A 56 9.24 -12.38 1.05
CA ASN A 56 9.20 -11.60 2.29
C ASN A 56 7.83 -10.93 2.52
N ASN A 57 7.57 -10.56 3.77
CA ASN A 57 6.42 -9.72 4.11
C ASN A 57 6.81 -8.25 3.90
N VAL A 58 6.34 -7.66 2.80
CA VAL A 58 6.64 -6.29 2.39
C VAL A 58 5.36 -5.61 1.90
N PRO A 59 5.18 -4.30 2.11
CA PRO A 59 4.04 -3.57 1.57
C PRO A 59 3.98 -3.68 0.04
N ILE A 60 2.82 -4.06 -0.50
CA ILE A 60 2.59 -4.20 -1.95
C ILE A 60 1.32 -3.44 -2.34
N LEU A 61 1.46 -2.50 -3.29
CA LEU A 61 0.38 -1.70 -3.85
C LEU A 61 0.37 -1.83 -5.38
N ARG A 62 -0.78 -2.09 -6.00
CA ARG A 62 -0.90 -2.13 -7.46
C ARG A 62 -1.23 -0.76 -8.02
N GLN A 63 -0.86 -0.47 -9.27
CA GLN A 63 -1.16 0.80 -9.93
C GLN A 63 -2.64 1.21 -9.85
N LYS A 64 -3.57 0.26 -10.01
CA LYS A 64 -5.01 0.53 -9.88
C LYS A 64 -5.45 1.00 -8.49
N ASP A 65 -4.64 0.69 -7.48
CA ASP A 65 -4.88 1.02 -6.09
C ASP A 65 -4.04 2.21 -5.64
N ILE A 66 -3.16 2.74 -6.49
CA ILE A 66 -2.36 3.94 -6.21
C ILE A 66 -3.19 5.17 -6.57
N LEU A 67 -3.41 6.04 -5.59
CA LEU A 67 -3.99 7.35 -5.77
C LEU A 67 -2.86 8.39 -5.80
N SER A 68 -2.85 9.24 -6.83
CA SER A 68 -1.87 10.33 -6.95
C SER A 68 -2.33 11.56 -6.17
N GLU A 69 -1.40 12.43 -5.78
CA GLU A 69 -1.72 13.66 -5.04
C GLU A 69 -2.75 14.53 -5.77
N ASP A 70 -2.61 14.68 -7.10
CA ASP A 70 -3.56 15.43 -7.94
C ASP A 70 -4.98 14.84 -7.95
N GLN A 71 -5.12 13.55 -7.64
CA GLN A 71 -6.40 12.86 -7.58
C GLN A 71 -7.03 12.93 -6.18
N ALA A 72 -6.33 13.48 -5.18
CA ALA A 72 -6.83 13.69 -3.82
C ALA A 72 -7.64 14.99 -3.72
N ASP A 73 -8.59 15.17 -4.62
CA ASP A 73 -9.45 16.35 -4.80
C ASP A 73 -10.68 16.37 -3.85
N SER A 74 -11.00 15.25 -3.17
CA SER A 74 -12.10 15.16 -2.20
C SER A 74 -11.61 14.79 -0.79
N PRO A 75 -12.34 15.16 0.28
CA PRO A 75 -11.96 14.84 1.66
C PRO A 75 -11.72 13.34 1.88
N CYS A 76 -12.59 12.46 1.38
CA CYS A 76 -12.41 11.01 1.53
C CYS A 76 -11.21 10.49 0.70
N ARG A 77 -10.93 11.08 -0.47
CA ARG A 77 -9.74 10.74 -1.27
C ARG A 77 -8.45 11.20 -0.61
N LYS A 78 -8.44 12.34 0.07
CA LYS A 78 -7.30 12.79 0.89
C LYS A 78 -7.02 11.84 2.05
N ILE A 79 -8.06 11.35 2.72
CA ILE A 79 -7.90 10.32 3.77
C ILE A 79 -7.24 9.06 3.18
N TYR A 80 -7.75 8.56 2.05
CA TYR A 80 -7.14 7.40 1.38
C TYR A 80 -5.68 7.65 1.01
N PHE A 81 -5.36 8.83 0.48
CA PHE A 81 -3.99 9.21 0.12
C PHE A 81 -3.06 9.19 1.34
N VAL A 82 -3.47 9.74 2.47
CA VAL A 82 -2.66 9.75 3.69
C VAL A 82 -2.43 8.33 4.22
N ILE A 83 -3.45 7.46 4.21
CA ILE A 83 -3.29 6.06 4.59
C ILE A 83 -2.36 5.33 3.61
N GLN A 84 -2.40 5.68 2.32
CA GLN A 84 -1.47 5.14 1.33
C GLN A 84 -0.03 5.53 1.67
N LEU A 85 0.21 6.79 2.04
CA LEU A 85 1.52 7.26 2.50
C LEU A 85 1.98 6.48 3.73
N MET A 86 1.10 6.28 4.73
CA MET A 86 1.41 5.44 5.90
C MET A 86 1.79 4.00 5.54
N TYR A 87 1.25 3.45 4.45
CA TYR A 87 1.54 2.09 4.03
C TYR A 87 2.85 1.95 3.24
N ILE A 88 3.27 3.00 2.52
CA ILE A 88 4.46 2.96 1.66
C ILE A 88 5.69 3.61 2.31
N ASP A 89 5.48 4.56 3.22
CA ASP A 89 6.51 5.35 3.88
C ASP A 89 6.36 5.26 5.40
N ASP A 90 7.19 4.40 5.99
CA ASP A 90 7.23 4.17 7.44
C ASP A 90 8.00 5.28 8.18
N GLU A 91 8.90 6.01 7.49
CA GLU A 91 9.81 6.98 8.12
C GLU A 91 9.06 8.21 8.64
N ASN A 92 8.01 8.63 7.93
CA ASN A 92 7.24 9.85 8.23
C ASN A 92 5.86 9.57 8.88
N LEU A 93 5.66 8.37 9.44
CA LEU A 93 4.38 7.93 9.99
C LEU A 93 3.72 8.92 10.96
N GLN A 94 4.49 9.53 11.87
CA GLN A 94 3.95 10.50 12.84
C GLN A 94 3.28 11.69 12.15
N THR A 95 3.91 12.23 11.11
CA THR A 95 3.36 13.34 10.33
C THR A 95 2.06 12.92 9.65
N TYR A 96 2.04 11.74 9.03
CA TYR A 96 0.84 11.21 8.37
C TYR A 96 -0.28 10.95 9.36
N HIS A 97 0.01 10.43 10.56
CA HIS A 97 -0.99 10.24 11.62
C HIS A 97 -1.66 11.55 12.02
N ASN A 98 -0.87 12.62 12.21
CA ASN A 98 -1.42 13.93 12.53
C ASN A 98 -2.35 14.44 11.41
N THR A 99 -1.87 14.42 10.17
CA THR A 99 -2.67 14.82 9.00
C THR A 99 -3.95 14.00 8.88
N TYR A 100 -3.90 12.70 9.13
CA TYR A 100 -5.07 11.82 9.11
C TYR A 100 -6.12 12.26 10.14
N TRP A 101 -5.71 12.52 11.38
CA TRP A 101 -6.64 12.94 12.44
C TRP A 101 -7.31 14.28 12.15
N ASP A 102 -6.58 15.23 11.56
CA ASP A 102 -7.16 16.51 11.18
C ASP A 102 -8.18 16.36 10.05
N LEU A 103 -7.86 15.57 9.01
CA LEU A 103 -8.82 15.27 7.92
C LEU A 103 -10.08 14.56 8.42
N ILE A 104 -9.92 13.61 9.33
CA ILE A 104 -11.05 12.86 9.92
C ILE A 104 -11.97 13.81 10.69
N ARG A 105 -11.41 14.74 11.47
CA ARG A 105 -12.20 15.73 12.21
C ARG A 105 -13.06 16.56 11.26
N ASP A 106 -12.49 17.02 10.15
CA ASP A 106 -13.20 17.80 9.15
C ASP A 106 -14.33 16.99 8.49
N VAL A 107 -14.07 15.72 8.13
CA VAL A 107 -15.07 14.84 7.51
C VAL A 107 -16.20 14.49 8.46
N VAL A 108 -15.91 14.18 9.74
CA VAL A 108 -16.92 13.87 10.75
C VAL A 108 -17.80 15.10 11.03
N GLN A 109 -17.22 16.31 11.05
CA GLN A 109 -17.99 17.54 11.19
C GLN A 109 -18.90 17.80 9.98
N ALA A 110 -18.41 17.54 8.77
CA ALA A 110 -19.21 17.71 7.55
C ALA A 110 -20.30 16.64 7.38
N SER A 111 -20.03 15.40 7.78
CA SER A 111 -20.94 14.26 7.62
C SER A 111 -20.85 13.27 8.78
N PRO A 112 -21.63 13.47 9.86
CA PRO A 112 -21.65 12.57 11.02
C PRO A 112 -22.07 11.14 10.70
N ARG A 113 -22.71 10.90 9.55
CA ARG A 113 -23.12 9.56 9.09
C ARG A 113 -21.95 8.67 8.68
N MET A 114 -20.81 9.27 8.31
CA MET A 114 -19.61 8.53 7.92
C MET A 114 -18.78 8.03 9.11
N THR A 115 -19.08 8.48 10.33
CA THR A 115 -18.33 8.16 11.57
C THR A 115 -18.10 6.66 11.76
N GLY A 116 -19.11 5.81 11.51
CA GLY A 116 -18.95 4.37 11.70
C GLY A 116 -17.93 3.71 10.76
N LEU A 117 -17.79 4.20 9.52
CA LEU A 117 -16.75 3.72 8.59
C LEU A 117 -15.37 4.24 9.00
N ILE A 118 -15.32 5.49 9.46
CA ILE A 118 -14.12 6.16 9.95
C ILE A 118 -13.54 5.46 11.19
N ASP A 119 -14.40 5.02 12.11
CA ASP A 119 -13.99 4.31 13.32
C ASP A 119 -13.31 2.98 12.97
N ALA A 120 -13.86 2.22 12.01
CA ALA A 120 -13.27 0.98 11.53
C ALA A 120 -11.89 1.21 10.87
N ILE A 121 -11.76 2.27 10.06
CA ILE A 121 -10.48 2.66 9.46
C ILE A 121 -9.46 3.02 10.56
N SER A 122 -9.89 3.79 11.57
CA SER A 122 -9.04 4.19 12.69
C SER A 122 -8.55 2.99 13.49
N GLU A 123 -9.40 1.99 13.74
CA GLU A 123 -9.01 0.75 14.41
C GLU A 123 -7.94 -0.02 13.61
N HIS A 124 -8.11 -0.11 12.28
CA HIS A 124 -7.12 -0.74 11.42
C HIS A 124 -5.78 0.00 11.44
N ILE A 125 -5.78 1.33 11.44
CA ILE A 125 -4.58 2.16 11.53
C ILE A 125 -3.87 1.97 12.89
N LEU A 126 -4.60 2.01 14.00
CA LEU A 126 -4.05 1.77 15.35
C LEU A 126 -3.47 0.36 15.49
N SER A 127 -4.03 -0.61 14.77
CA SER A 127 -3.52 -1.98 14.70
C SER A 127 -2.36 -2.18 13.70
N GLN A 128 -1.86 -1.11 13.06
CA GLN A 128 -0.86 -1.16 11.96
C GLN A 128 -1.30 -2.02 10.76
N ARG A 129 -2.61 -2.19 10.56
CA ARG A 129 -3.21 -2.96 9.45
C ARG A 129 -3.58 -2.03 8.29
N TYR A 130 -2.61 -1.29 7.77
CA TYR A 130 -2.83 -0.23 6.77
C TYR A 130 -3.48 -0.72 5.46
N TYR A 131 -3.16 -1.93 4.99
CA TYR A 131 -3.80 -2.47 3.79
C TYR A 131 -5.31 -2.70 3.96
N GLN A 132 -5.75 -3.04 5.17
CA GLN A 132 -7.18 -3.18 5.48
C GLN A 132 -7.84 -1.80 5.58
N ALA A 133 -7.15 -0.85 6.24
CA ALA A 133 -7.57 0.55 6.27
C ALA A 133 -7.77 1.15 4.85
N LEU A 134 -6.86 0.86 3.91
CA LEU A 134 -6.99 1.28 2.50
C LEU A 134 -8.26 0.72 1.84
N LYS A 135 -8.60 -0.54 2.11
CA LYS A 135 -9.83 -1.15 1.56
C LYS A 135 -11.08 -0.47 2.09
N ASP A 136 -11.11 -0.12 3.37
CA ASP A 136 -12.26 0.55 3.96
C ASP A 136 -12.34 2.02 3.56
N ALA A 137 -11.20 2.70 3.44
CA ALA A 137 -11.14 4.05 2.88
C ALA A 137 -11.63 4.12 1.43
N LYS A 138 -11.45 3.06 0.62
CA LYS A 138 -12.09 2.96 -0.70
C LYS A 138 -13.61 2.95 -0.64
N LYS A 139 -14.18 2.19 0.30
CA LYS A 139 -15.64 2.18 0.52
C LYS A 139 -16.13 3.55 0.95
N LEU A 140 -15.35 4.25 1.77
CA LEU A 140 -15.65 5.62 2.20
C LEU A 140 -15.72 6.58 1.00
N ILE A 141 -14.77 6.48 0.06
CA ILE A 141 -14.80 7.27 -1.20
C ILE A 141 -16.05 6.94 -2.03
N THR A 142 -16.40 5.66 -2.19
CA THR A 142 -17.61 5.27 -2.92
C THR A 142 -18.87 5.87 -2.28
N TYR A 143 -18.97 5.82 -0.95
CA TYR A 143 -20.08 6.41 -0.23
C TYR A 143 -20.17 7.94 -0.39
N GLU A 144 -19.02 8.64 -0.33
CA GLU A 144 -18.96 10.07 -0.61
C GLU A 144 -19.49 10.39 -2.01
N GLN A 145 -19.08 9.63 -3.02
CA GLN A 145 -19.55 9.80 -4.41
C GLN A 145 -21.05 9.55 -4.55
N GLU A 146 -21.59 8.52 -3.90
CA GLU A 146 -23.03 8.23 -3.88
C GLU A 146 -23.81 9.39 -3.27
N VAL A 147 -23.37 9.92 -2.13
CA VAL A 147 -24.03 11.05 -1.45
C VAL A 147 -24.00 12.30 -2.32
N ILE A 148 -22.86 12.61 -2.97
CA ILE A 148 -22.76 13.75 -3.90
C ILE A 148 -23.71 13.56 -5.08
N SER A 149 -23.81 12.36 -5.63
CA SER A 149 -24.67 12.06 -6.78
C SER A 149 -26.17 12.18 -6.46
N CYS A 150 -26.58 11.91 -5.22
CA CYS A 150 -27.97 12.05 -4.78
C CYS A 150 -28.42 13.50 -4.54
N VAL A 151 -27.48 14.45 -4.46
CA VAL A 151 -27.77 15.86 -4.12
C VAL A 151 -27.75 16.77 -5.36
N GLN A 152 -27.32 16.27 -6.52
CA GLN A 152 -27.36 16.98 -7.82
C GLN A 152 -28.62 16.63 -8.62
#